data_AF-T0ZI48-F1
#
_entry.id   AF-T0ZI48-F1
#
_cell.length_a   1.000
_cell.length_b   1.000
_cell.length_c   1.000
_cell.angle_alpha   90.00
_cell.angle_beta   90.00
_cell.angle_gamma   90.00
#
_symmetry.space_group_name_H-M   'P 1'
#
loop_
_entity.id
_entity.type
_entity.pdbx_description
1 polymer ?
#
loop_
_entity_poly.entity_id
_entity_poly.type
_entity_poly.pdbx_seq_one_letter_code
_entity_poly.pdbx_strand_id
1 'polypeptide(L)'
;RQFESENKLPQVPYQIIQTGIASNDTSGDVEWDMDTQESSGMAGNLKELLVYDASSLSDTDLIPAFNRYITDDQAVAASASFGGCETLEYLSGAMQIYDTMYSQMAAQGQTQFASSGDSGSACGVVGLTNGVPLSGAPGAVEYPASSAYVMGAGGTSLV
;
A
#
# COMPACT_ATOMS: atom_id res chain seq x y z
N ARG A 1 19.16 -5.82 7.18
CA ARG A 1 17.93 -6.25 7.87
C ARG A 1 18.20 -6.28 9.38
N GLN A 2 18.16 -5.09 9.99
CA GLN A 2 18.53 -4.88 11.40
C GLN A 2 17.41 -5.38 12.33
N PHE A 3 16.16 -5.04 12.00
CA PHE A 3 14.96 -5.45 12.74
C PHE A 3 14.89 -6.95 13.03
N GLU A 4 15.02 -7.81 12.01
CA GLU A 4 14.93 -9.26 12.22
C GLU A 4 16.09 -9.80 13.05
N SER A 5 17.29 -9.20 12.93
CA SER A 5 18.44 -9.59 13.75
C SER A 5 18.21 -9.23 15.22
N GLU A 6 17.70 -8.03 15.50
CA GLU A 6 17.43 -7.55 16.86
C GLU A 6 16.32 -8.36 17.53
N ASN A 7 15.30 -8.77 16.76
CA ASN A 7 14.16 -9.54 17.24
C ASN A 7 14.33 -11.06 17.13
N LYS A 8 15.50 -11.56 16.68
CA LYS A 8 15.81 -12.99 16.52
C LYS A 8 14.85 -13.72 15.58
N LEU A 9 14.44 -13.04 14.51
CA LEU A 9 13.57 -13.56 13.46
C LEU A 9 14.40 -14.12 12.28
N PRO A 10 13.82 -15.02 11.46
CA PRO A 10 14.43 -15.44 10.21
C PRO A 10 14.76 -14.23 9.32
N GLN A 11 15.94 -14.24 8.69
CA GLN A 11 16.31 -13.21 7.75
C GLN A 11 15.54 -13.43 6.44
N VAL A 12 14.78 -12.43 6.02
CA VAL A 12 14.00 -12.47 4.79
C VAL A 12 14.78 -11.76 3.67
N PRO A 13 15.08 -12.43 2.53
CA PRO A 13 15.66 -11.75 1.37
C PRO A 13 14.65 -10.76 0.79
N TYR A 14 15.14 -9.69 0.18
CA TYR A 14 14.29 -8.72 -0.49
C TYR A 14 14.86 -8.34 -1.85
N GLN A 15 13.97 -7.94 -2.75
CA GLN A 15 14.30 -7.41 -4.06
C GLN A 15 13.57 -6.09 -4.26
N ILE A 16 14.31 -5.05 -4.65
CA ILE A 16 13.70 -3.79 -5.10
C ILE A 16 13.46 -3.91 -6.61
N ILE A 17 12.21 -3.73 -7.01
CA ILE A 17 11.75 -3.73 -8.38
C ILE A 17 11.38 -2.29 -8.72
N GLN A 18 12.28 -1.61 -9.43
CA GLN A 18 12.03 -0.26 -9.89
C GLN A 18 11.01 -0.25 -11.03
N THR A 19 9.92 0.48 -10.83
CA THR A 19 8.80 0.58 -11.80
C THR A 19 8.81 1.89 -12.55
N GLY A 20 9.58 2.87 -12.07
CA GLY A 20 9.84 4.15 -12.74
C GLY A 20 11.32 4.57 -12.61
N ILE A 21 11.55 5.88 -12.65
CA ILE A 21 12.85 6.49 -12.37
C ILE A 21 13.12 6.41 -10.87
N ALA A 22 14.27 5.85 -10.49
CA ALA A 22 14.70 5.80 -9.10
C ALA A 22 14.86 7.21 -8.52
N SER A 23 14.37 7.40 -7.29
CA SER A 23 14.50 8.64 -6.53
C SER A 23 15.53 8.47 -5.39
N ASN A 24 16.05 9.59 -4.89
CA ASN A 24 16.80 9.63 -3.63
C ASN A 24 15.93 10.19 -2.48
N ASP A 25 14.61 10.24 -2.68
CA ASP A 25 13.67 10.66 -1.66
C ASP A 25 13.57 9.60 -0.56
N THR A 26 13.83 10.02 0.67
CA THR A 26 13.80 9.18 1.88
C THR A 26 12.65 9.57 2.81
N SER A 27 11.75 10.45 2.36
CA SER A 27 10.64 10.94 3.20
C SER A 27 9.64 9.85 3.57
N GLY A 28 9.58 8.78 2.77
CA GLY A 28 8.77 7.59 3.02
C GLY A 28 9.49 6.46 3.77
N ASP A 29 10.75 6.61 4.18
CA ASP A 29 11.53 5.53 4.79
C ASP A 29 10.84 4.93 6.02
N VAL A 30 10.19 5.77 6.84
CA VAL A 30 9.44 5.31 8.03
C VAL A 30 8.26 4.40 7.67
N GLU A 31 7.60 4.67 6.54
CA GLU A 31 6.48 3.86 6.05
C GLU A 31 6.99 2.52 5.51
N TRP A 32 8.02 2.56 4.66
CA TRP A 32 8.64 1.35 4.11
C TRP A 32 9.28 0.47 5.19
N ASP A 33 9.91 1.08 6.20
CA ASP A 33 10.44 0.38 7.36
C ASP A 33 9.30 -0.32 8.10
N MET A 34 8.21 0.40 8.43
CA MET A 34 7.06 -0.18 9.11
C MET A 34 6.43 -1.33 8.31
N ASP A 35 6.11 -1.10 7.03
CA ASP A 35 5.48 -2.10 6.16
C ASP A 35 6.30 -3.39 6.07
N THR A 36 7.61 -3.26 5.83
CA THR A 36 8.47 -4.43 5.64
C THR A 36 8.82 -5.13 6.95
N GLN A 37 8.92 -4.40 8.06
CA GLN A 37 9.20 -4.96 9.39
C GLN A 37 7.96 -5.67 9.96
N GLU A 38 6.77 -5.08 9.86
CA GLU A 38 5.52 -5.72 10.29
C GLU A 38 5.23 -6.97 9.44
N SER A 39 5.38 -6.87 8.12
CA SER A 39 5.18 -8.02 7.22
C SER A 39 6.12 -9.19 7.53
N SER A 40 7.42 -8.92 7.67
CA SER A 40 8.41 -9.96 8.00
C SER A 40 8.33 -10.43 9.46
N GLY A 41 7.89 -9.56 10.37
CA GLY A 41 7.66 -9.85 11.79
C GLY A 41 6.51 -10.82 12.01
N MET A 42 5.39 -10.62 11.32
CA MET A 42 4.24 -11.51 11.38
C MET A 42 4.45 -12.80 10.58
N ALA A 43 5.07 -12.72 9.40
CA ALA A 43 5.22 -13.85 8.50
C ALA A 43 6.53 -14.63 8.75
N GLY A 44 6.57 -15.44 9.81
CA GLY A 44 7.76 -16.21 10.19
C GLY A 44 8.28 -17.25 9.16
N ASN A 45 7.52 -17.52 8.09
CA ASN A 45 7.91 -18.41 6.99
C ASN A 45 8.03 -17.69 5.64
N LEU A 46 8.05 -16.35 5.64
CA LEU A 46 8.16 -15.53 4.44
C LEU A 46 9.41 -15.89 3.64
N LYS A 47 9.25 -16.06 2.33
CA LYS A 47 10.33 -16.48 1.43
C LYS A 47 11.13 -15.31 0.90
N GLU A 48 10.45 -14.23 0.56
CA GLU A 48 11.03 -13.05 -0.04
C GLU A 48 10.07 -11.87 0.09
N LEU A 49 10.62 -10.66 0.16
CA LEU A 49 9.87 -9.41 0.00
C LEU A 49 10.19 -8.79 -1.35
N LEU A 50 9.16 -8.56 -2.17
CA LEU A 50 9.27 -7.82 -3.42
C LEU A 50 8.80 -6.39 -3.18
N VAL A 51 9.71 -5.43 -3.30
CA VAL A 51 9.43 -4.00 -3.09
C VAL A 51 9.26 -3.35 -4.45
N TYR A 52 8.01 -3.10 -4.85
CA TYR A 52 7.68 -2.39 -6.09
C TYR A 52 7.80 -0.88 -5.85
N ASP A 53 8.95 -0.33 -6.20
CA ASP A 53 9.31 1.07 -5.97
C ASP A 53 8.85 1.94 -7.14
N ALA A 54 7.94 2.86 -6.86
CA ALA A 54 7.37 3.82 -7.81
C ALA A 54 8.03 5.19 -7.64
N SER A 55 8.15 5.95 -8.73
CA SER A 55 8.84 7.25 -8.70
C SER A 55 8.17 8.30 -7.81
N SER A 56 6.86 8.19 -7.59
CA SER A 56 6.09 9.05 -6.70
C SER A 56 4.74 8.39 -6.35
N LEU A 57 3.98 9.03 -5.46
CA LEU A 57 2.60 8.66 -5.14
C LEU A 57 1.57 9.18 -6.16
N SER A 58 2.00 9.73 -7.30
CA SER A 58 1.06 10.12 -8.35
C SER A 58 0.52 8.90 -9.09
N ASP A 59 -0.73 8.95 -9.56
CA ASP A 59 -1.34 7.85 -10.32
C ASP A 59 -0.54 7.45 -11.55
N THR A 60 0.13 8.41 -12.20
CA THR A 60 0.96 8.15 -13.37
C THR A 60 2.14 7.23 -13.08
N ASP A 61 2.61 7.20 -11.83
CA ASP A 61 3.71 6.34 -11.37
C ASP A 61 3.20 5.10 -10.62
N LEU A 62 2.08 5.20 -9.90
CA LEU A 62 1.49 4.08 -9.15
C LEU A 62 0.79 3.06 -10.07
N ILE A 63 0.07 3.50 -11.10
CA ILE A 63 -0.58 2.60 -12.06
C ILE A 63 0.41 1.61 -12.70
N PRO A 64 1.55 2.04 -13.30
CA PRO A 64 2.52 1.09 -13.84
C PRO A 64 3.15 0.22 -12.75
N ALA A 65 3.29 0.70 -11.52
CA ALA A 65 3.82 -0.09 -10.41
C ALA A 65 2.88 -1.25 -10.03
N PHE A 66 1.60 -0.96 -9.82
CA PHE A 66 0.59 -1.99 -9.59
C PHE A 66 0.46 -2.94 -10.77
N ASN A 67 0.49 -2.44 -12.01
CA ASN A 67 0.42 -3.30 -13.19
C ASN A 67 1.64 -4.23 -13.25
N ARG A 68 2.82 -3.76 -12.85
CA ARG A 68 4.01 -4.59 -12.78
C ARG A 68 3.89 -5.69 -11.72
N TYR A 69 3.41 -5.36 -10.52
CA TYR A 69 3.11 -6.35 -9.48
C TYR A 69 2.14 -7.45 -9.95
N ILE A 70 1.06 -7.03 -10.61
CA ILE A 70 0.01 -7.93 -11.09
C ILE A 70 0.54 -8.81 -12.22
N THR A 71 1.30 -8.25 -13.15
CA THR A 71 1.82 -9.00 -14.31
C THR A 71 3.01 -9.90 -13.98
N ASP A 72 3.82 -9.53 -12.98
CA ASP A 72 4.90 -10.41 -12.51
C ASP A 72 4.34 -11.69 -11.87
N ASP A 73 3.20 -11.60 -11.17
CA ASP A 73 2.49 -12.72 -10.54
C ASP A 73 3.39 -13.61 -9.65
N GLN A 74 4.34 -12.98 -8.95
CA GLN A 74 5.33 -13.69 -8.12
C GLN A 74 4.95 -13.73 -6.64
N ALA A 75 4.18 -12.75 -6.16
CA ALA A 75 3.76 -12.64 -4.77
C ALA A 75 2.24 -12.79 -4.64
N VAL A 76 1.82 -13.67 -3.72
CA VAL A 76 0.40 -14.00 -3.46
C VAL A 76 -0.32 -12.96 -2.60
N ALA A 77 0.43 -12.10 -1.92
CA ALA A 77 -0.11 -11.02 -1.09
C ALA A 77 0.76 -9.76 -1.24
N ALA A 78 0.12 -8.60 -1.17
CA ALA A 78 0.77 -7.29 -1.19
C ALA A 78 0.15 -6.36 -0.14
N SER A 79 0.97 -5.46 0.40
CA SER A 79 0.53 -4.35 1.26
C SER A 79 0.71 -3.04 0.50
N ALA A 80 -0.23 -2.13 0.68
CA ALA A 80 -0.13 -0.74 0.23
C ALA A 80 -0.65 0.17 1.36
N SER A 81 0.26 0.74 2.12
CA SER A 81 -0.07 1.62 3.25
C SER A 81 -0.10 3.09 2.83
N PHE A 82 -0.75 3.36 1.70
CA PHE A 82 -1.04 4.71 1.21
C PHE A 82 -2.43 4.72 0.60
N GLY A 83 -3.00 5.92 0.46
CA GLY A 83 -4.31 6.09 -0.13
C GLY A 83 -4.60 7.54 -0.47
N GLY A 84 -5.77 7.72 -1.06
CA GLY A 84 -6.38 9.03 -1.26
C GLY A 84 -7.89 8.96 -1.14
N CYS A 85 -8.54 10.09 -1.35
CA CYS A 85 -10.00 10.15 -1.30
C CYS A 85 -10.66 9.47 -2.48
N GLU A 86 -11.55 8.51 -2.22
CA GLU A 86 -12.30 7.80 -3.26
C GLU A 86 -13.05 8.76 -4.20
N THR A 87 -13.54 9.89 -3.69
CA THR A 87 -14.24 10.87 -4.52
C THR A 87 -13.28 11.54 -5.51
N LEU A 88 -12.04 11.81 -5.10
CA LEU A 88 -11.02 12.38 -5.99
C LEU A 88 -10.55 11.34 -7.01
N GLU A 89 -10.33 10.10 -6.59
CA GLU A 89 -9.97 8.98 -7.46
C GLU A 89 -11.06 8.65 -8.49
N TYR A 90 -12.33 8.77 -8.10
CA TYR A 90 -13.46 8.63 -9.02
C TYR A 90 -13.50 9.77 -10.04
N LEU A 91 -13.28 11.02 -9.60
CA LEU A 91 -13.32 12.20 -10.47
C LEU A 91 -12.13 12.27 -11.42
N SER A 92 -10.95 11.78 -11.02
CA SER A 92 -9.76 11.68 -11.88
C SER A 92 -9.91 10.57 -12.92
N GLY A 93 -10.76 9.57 -12.65
CA GLY A 93 -10.91 8.35 -13.43
C GLY A 93 -9.92 7.24 -13.07
N ALA A 94 -8.97 7.51 -12.15
CA ALA A 94 -7.97 6.54 -11.72
C ALA A 94 -8.62 5.33 -11.02
N MET A 95 -9.68 5.54 -10.23
CA MET A 95 -10.44 4.46 -9.57
C MET A 95 -10.86 3.36 -10.54
N GLN A 96 -11.35 3.71 -11.74
CA GLN A 96 -11.81 2.72 -12.73
C GLN A 96 -10.65 1.91 -13.32
N ILE A 97 -9.49 2.53 -13.48
CA ILE A 97 -8.27 1.88 -13.96
C ILE A 97 -7.78 0.91 -12.89
N TYR A 98 -7.64 1.37 -11.65
CA TYR A 98 -7.22 0.55 -10.52
C TYR A 98 -8.18 -0.61 -10.26
N ASP A 99 -9.50 -0.40 -10.23
CA ASP A 99 -10.47 -1.49 -10.02
C ASP A 99 -10.41 -2.55 -11.12
N THR A 100 -10.14 -2.15 -12.37
CA THR A 100 -9.92 -3.11 -13.46
C THR A 100 -8.69 -3.97 -13.16
N MET A 101 -7.59 -3.37 -12.72
CA MET A 101 -6.36 -4.07 -12.36
C MET A 101 -6.54 -4.95 -11.12
N TYR A 102 -7.15 -4.44 -10.05
CA TYR A 102 -7.42 -5.20 -8.83
C TYR A 102 -8.38 -6.37 -9.09
N SER A 103 -9.34 -6.22 -10.02
CA SER A 103 -10.20 -7.34 -10.41
C SER A 103 -9.41 -8.48 -11.07
N GLN A 104 -8.41 -8.17 -11.90
CA GLN A 104 -7.51 -9.16 -12.50
C GLN A 104 -6.66 -9.83 -11.42
N MET A 105 -6.02 -9.03 -10.56
CA MET A 105 -5.21 -9.48 -9.43
C MET A 105 -5.99 -10.45 -8.53
N ALA A 106 -7.21 -10.10 -8.14
CA ALA A 106 -8.09 -10.96 -7.35
C ALA A 106 -8.46 -12.25 -8.10
N ALA A 107 -8.73 -12.16 -9.41
CA ALA A 107 -9.07 -13.32 -10.24
C ALA A 107 -7.91 -14.33 -10.38
N GLN A 108 -6.66 -13.87 -10.35
CA GLN A 108 -5.48 -14.74 -10.40
C GLN A 108 -4.96 -15.17 -9.01
N GLY A 109 -5.64 -14.78 -7.93
CA GLY A 109 -5.37 -15.27 -6.57
C GLY A 109 -4.37 -14.44 -5.78
N GLN A 110 -4.06 -13.22 -6.23
CA GLN A 110 -3.27 -12.26 -5.46
C GLN A 110 -4.18 -11.44 -4.53
N THR A 111 -3.77 -11.28 -3.27
CA THR A 111 -4.51 -10.50 -2.26
C THR A 111 -3.82 -9.17 -1.99
N GLN A 112 -4.49 -8.06 -2.28
CA GLN A 112 -4.02 -6.72 -1.90
C GLN A 112 -4.64 -6.29 -0.58
N PHE A 113 -3.80 -5.82 0.34
CA PHE A 113 -4.21 -5.12 1.55
C PHE A 113 -3.98 -3.62 1.38
N ALA A 114 -4.90 -2.80 1.85
CA ALA A 114 -4.77 -1.35 1.86
C ALA A 114 -5.24 -0.77 3.19
N SER A 115 -4.52 0.22 3.71
CA SER A 115 -4.91 0.91 4.95
C SER A 115 -6.21 1.70 4.75
N SER A 116 -7.10 1.69 5.74
CA SER A 116 -8.38 2.42 5.66
C SER A 116 -8.26 3.94 5.90
N GLY A 117 -7.03 4.46 5.96
CA GLY A 117 -6.73 5.86 6.26
C GLY A 117 -6.65 6.20 7.76
N ASP A 118 -5.92 7.29 8.04
CA ASP A 118 -5.64 7.80 9.40
C ASP A 118 -6.52 9.00 9.80
N SER A 119 -7.49 9.36 8.97
CA SER A 119 -8.36 10.54 9.16
C SER A 119 -9.76 10.19 9.68
N GLY A 120 -9.95 9.00 10.23
CA GLY A 120 -11.23 8.55 10.80
C GLY A 120 -12.28 8.32 9.70
N SER A 121 -13.49 8.87 9.86
CA SER A 121 -14.57 8.74 8.86
C SER A 121 -14.46 9.74 7.70
N ALA A 122 -13.26 10.28 7.47
CA ALA A 122 -12.96 11.18 6.37
C ALA A 122 -11.78 10.60 5.59
N CYS A 123 -11.82 10.75 4.28
CA CYS A 123 -10.74 10.31 3.40
C CYS A 123 -9.59 11.33 3.35
N GLY A 124 -8.38 10.86 3.07
CA GLY A 124 -7.19 11.69 2.89
C GLY A 124 -7.27 12.61 1.68
N VAL A 125 -6.82 13.86 1.83
CA VAL A 125 -6.49 14.76 0.71
C VAL A 125 -5.07 15.28 0.86
N VAL A 126 -4.45 15.71 -0.23
CA VAL A 126 -3.05 16.17 -0.20
C VAL A 126 -2.90 17.36 0.76
N GLY A 127 -1.86 17.31 1.62
CA GLY A 127 -1.50 18.41 2.53
C GLY A 127 -2.20 18.37 3.90
N LEU A 128 -2.93 17.29 4.22
CA LEU A 128 -3.51 17.11 5.54
C LEU A 128 -2.49 16.64 6.58
N THR A 129 -2.87 16.82 7.84
CA THR A 129 -2.18 16.20 8.98
C THR A 129 -2.71 14.79 9.19
N ASN A 130 -1.85 13.78 9.00
CA ASN A 130 -2.14 12.39 9.30
C ASN A 130 -2.41 12.20 10.81
N GLY A 131 -3.25 11.21 11.15
CA GLY A 131 -3.58 10.87 12.54
C GLY A 131 -4.52 11.84 13.25
N VAL A 132 -5.09 12.83 12.53
CA VAL A 132 -6.09 13.76 13.06
C VAL A 132 -7.46 13.38 12.51
N PRO A 133 -8.39 12.90 13.35
CA PRO A 133 -9.73 12.54 12.89
C PRO A 133 -10.44 13.71 12.21
N LEU A 134 -11.12 13.43 11.10
CA LEU A 134 -11.89 14.39 10.30
C LEU A 134 -11.06 15.53 9.70
N SER A 135 -9.73 15.38 9.58
CA SER A 135 -8.88 16.36 8.89
C SER A 135 -9.14 16.40 7.38
N GLY A 136 -9.72 15.35 6.79
CA GLY A 136 -9.94 15.22 5.35
C GLY A 136 -11.36 15.46 4.85
N ALA A 137 -11.72 14.88 3.71
CA ALA A 137 -13.04 15.10 3.11
C ALA A 137 -14.10 14.28 3.86
N PRO A 138 -15.07 14.91 4.55
CA PRO A 138 -16.03 14.19 5.37
C PRO A 138 -17.06 13.46 4.50
N GLY A 139 -17.51 12.29 4.96
CA GLY A 139 -18.54 11.51 4.28
C GLY A 139 -18.05 10.74 3.05
N ALA A 140 -16.73 10.60 2.91
CA ALA A 140 -16.06 9.75 1.93
C ALA A 140 -15.01 8.89 2.66
N VAL A 141 -14.63 7.77 2.04
CA VAL A 141 -13.64 6.83 2.59
C VAL A 141 -12.38 6.72 1.73
N GLU A 142 -11.36 6.06 2.29
CA GLU A 142 -10.05 5.91 1.66
C GLU A 142 -10.09 4.90 0.49
N TYR A 143 -9.49 5.27 -0.63
CA TYR A 143 -9.18 4.39 -1.76
C TYR A 143 -7.66 4.14 -1.77
N PRO A 144 -7.16 2.91 -1.97
CA PRO A 144 -7.87 1.74 -2.52
C PRO A 144 -8.63 0.86 -1.52
N ALA A 145 -8.65 1.18 -0.23
CA ALA A 145 -9.34 0.36 0.78
C ALA A 145 -10.85 0.20 0.55
N SER A 146 -11.50 1.14 -0.16
CA SER A 146 -12.92 1.04 -0.55
C SER A 146 -13.19 0.22 -1.81
N SER A 147 -12.15 -0.24 -2.53
CA SER A 147 -12.31 -1.12 -3.69
C SER A 147 -12.88 -2.49 -3.28
N ALA A 148 -13.82 -3.02 -4.07
CA ALA A 148 -14.41 -4.35 -3.83
C ALA A 148 -13.43 -5.52 -4.04
N TYR A 149 -12.25 -5.26 -4.60
CA TYR A 149 -11.22 -6.25 -4.92
C TYR A 149 -10.02 -6.20 -3.98
N VAL A 150 -10.05 -5.31 -2.97
CA VAL A 150 -8.96 -5.04 -2.03
C VAL A 150 -9.44 -5.30 -0.60
N MET A 151 -8.54 -5.82 0.24
CA MET A 151 -8.78 -6.00 1.65
C MET A 151 -8.44 -4.71 2.41
N GLY A 152 -9.47 -3.92 2.76
CA GLY A 152 -9.31 -2.75 3.62
C GLY A 152 -8.95 -3.13 5.07
N ALA A 153 -7.84 -2.60 5.57
CA ALA A 153 -7.33 -2.85 6.92
C ALA A 153 -7.53 -1.61 7.81
N GLY A 154 -8.33 -1.76 8.86
CA GLY A 154 -8.57 -0.70 9.86
C GLY A 154 -7.66 -0.80 11.08
N GLY A 155 -7.68 0.25 11.92
CA GLY A 155 -6.89 0.32 13.16
C GLY A 155 -7.66 -0.06 14.42
N THR A 156 -6.94 -0.56 15.43
CA THR A 156 -7.47 -0.81 16.78
C THR A 156 -6.47 -0.35 17.84
N SER A 157 -6.94 -0.19 19.08
CA SER A 157 -6.05 -0.07 20.24
C SER A 157 -5.97 -1.40 20.96
N LEU A 158 -4.78 -2.01 20.97
CA LEU A 158 -4.51 -3.24 21.72
C LEU A 158 -3.93 -2.86 23.09
N VAL A 159 -4.60 -3.29 24.16
CA VAL A 159 -4.24 -3.02 25.56
C VAL A 159 -3.88 -4.29 26.32
#